data_AF-A3VDI5-F1
#
_entry.id   AF-A3VDI5-F1
#
_cell.length_a   1.000
_cell.length_b   1.000
_cell.length_c   1.000
_cell.angle_alpha   90.00
_cell.angle_beta   90.00
_cell.angle_gamma   90.00
#
_symmetry.space_group_name_H-M   'P 1'
#
loop_
_entity.id
_entity.type
_entity.pdbx_description
1 polymer ?
#
loop_
_entity_poly.entity_id
_entity_poly.type
_entity_poly.pdbx_seq_one_letter_code
_entity_poly.pdbx_strand_id
1 'polypeptide(L)'
;MARMNARRLPTFAGLVAAILLAVLGVGVSELTRPYFDEGTPLTWLHPVAAAMGLLVGWFFTGPKLQKRKGKPVAIGLTSSIVQAFLTMFIFASDLMLTRALRNSYRTVMEAVAGVFEAMMDYGIRVAQPDVIVATLLGGVLVGFITNWVARRTR
;
A
#
# COMPACT_ATOMS: atom_id res chain seq x y z
N MET A 1 34.88 -9.38 10.88
CA MET A 1 33.72 -10.19 10.45
C MET A 1 32.49 -9.27 10.36
N ALA A 2 32.30 -8.52 9.26
CA ALA A 2 31.12 -7.66 9.07
C ALA A 2 30.93 -7.35 7.58
N ARG A 3 30.36 -8.30 6.82
CA ARG A 3 29.83 -8.01 5.48
C ARG A 3 28.54 -7.23 5.67
N MET A 4 28.64 -5.91 5.80
CA MET A 4 27.49 -5.02 5.87
C MET A 4 26.85 -4.89 4.47
N ASN A 5 26.03 -5.90 4.14
CA ASN A 5 24.82 -5.81 3.32
C ASN A 5 24.85 -5.01 2.00
N ALA A 6 25.62 -5.48 1.02
CA ALA A 6 25.40 -5.16 -0.38
C ALA A 6 24.07 -5.77 -0.89
N ARG A 7 22.90 -5.14 -0.66
CA ARG A 7 21.62 -5.55 -1.33
C ARG A 7 20.40 -4.63 -1.23
N ARG A 8 20.55 -3.32 -0.97
CA ARG A 8 19.48 -2.30 -1.20
C ARG A 8 19.71 -1.60 -2.54
N LEU A 9 19.92 -2.35 -3.61
CA LEU A 9 20.15 -1.72 -4.90
C LEU A 9 18.81 -1.21 -5.47
N PRO A 10 18.72 0.06 -5.91
CA PRO A 10 17.70 0.49 -6.86
C PRO A 10 17.87 -0.36 -8.13
N THR A 11 17.10 -1.44 -8.20
CA THR A 11 17.07 -2.27 -9.41
C THR A 11 16.01 -1.70 -10.33
N PHE A 12 16.22 -1.80 -11.65
CA PHE A 12 15.23 -1.36 -12.61
C PHE A 12 13.86 -2.04 -12.38
N ALA A 13 13.88 -3.32 -11.99
CA ALA A 13 12.68 -4.02 -11.55
C ALA A 13 12.02 -3.42 -10.30
N GLY A 14 12.80 -2.90 -9.35
CA GLY A 14 12.27 -2.17 -8.19
C GLY A 14 11.62 -0.84 -8.54
N LEU A 15 12.19 -0.10 -9.49
CA LEU A 15 11.57 1.13 -10.01
C LEU A 15 10.24 0.81 -10.72
N VAL A 16 10.23 -0.21 -11.58
CA VAL A 16 9.00 -0.65 -12.27
C VAL A 16 7.94 -1.10 -11.27
N ALA A 17 8.31 -1.90 -10.28
CA ALA A 17 7.38 -2.32 -9.23
C ALA A 17 6.78 -1.13 -8.48
N ALA A 18 7.61 -0.16 -8.11
CA ALA A 18 7.21 1.05 -7.40
C ALA A 18 6.24 1.91 -8.22
N ILE A 19 6.53 2.11 -9.51
CA ILE A 19 5.64 2.88 -10.41
C ILE A 19 4.31 2.16 -10.61
N LEU A 20 4.33 0.86 -10.90
CA LEU A 20 3.10 0.09 -11.13
C LEU A 20 2.20 0.07 -9.89
N LEU A 21 2.79 -0.08 -8.70
CA LEU A 21 2.05 -0.05 -7.44
C LEU A 21 1.54 1.36 -7.09
N ALA A 22 2.31 2.41 -7.39
CA ALA A 22 1.86 3.78 -7.24
C ALA A 22 0.64 4.08 -8.14
N VAL A 23 0.70 3.70 -9.42
CA VAL A 23 -0.42 3.84 -10.37
C VAL A 23 -1.63 3.02 -9.90
N LEU A 24 -1.42 1.78 -9.47
CA LEU A 24 -2.49 0.95 -8.90
C LEU A 24 -3.11 1.61 -7.66
N GLY A 25 -2.31 2.22 -6.80
CA GLY A 25 -2.78 2.92 -5.61
C GLY A 25 -3.66 4.10 -5.93
N VAL A 26 -3.27 4.91 -6.91
CA VAL A 26 -4.11 6.03 -7.38
C VAL A 26 -5.40 5.50 -7.99
N GLY A 27 -5.34 4.49 -8.86
CA GLY A 27 -6.52 3.91 -9.49
C GLY A 27 -7.51 3.30 -8.49
N VAL A 28 -7.01 2.55 -7.52
CA VAL A 28 -7.82 2.01 -6.42
C VAL A 28 -8.41 3.14 -5.58
N SER A 29 -7.65 4.20 -5.32
CA SER A 29 -8.13 5.34 -4.54
C SER A 29 -9.27 6.11 -5.22
N GLU A 30 -9.22 6.25 -6.55
CA GLU A 30 -10.30 6.84 -7.34
C GLU A 30 -11.58 6.02 -7.20
N LEU A 31 -11.47 4.68 -7.28
CA LEU A 31 -12.60 3.77 -7.07
C LEU A 31 -13.17 3.88 -5.65
N THR A 32 -12.35 4.25 -4.67
CA THR A 32 -12.82 4.38 -3.29
C THR A 32 -13.64 5.66 -3.04
N ARG A 33 -13.46 6.72 -3.84
CA ARG A 33 -14.09 8.04 -3.60
C ARG A 33 -15.62 8.00 -3.45
N PRO A 34 -16.39 7.25 -4.26
CA PRO A 34 -17.86 7.24 -4.16
C PRO A 34 -18.38 6.65 -2.85
N TYR A 35 -17.54 5.93 -2.10
CA TYR A 35 -17.92 5.29 -0.84
C TYR A 35 -17.68 6.18 0.38
N PHE A 36 -17.21 7.39 0.18
CA PHE A 36 -17.01 8.40 1.21
C PHE A 36 -18.04 9.52 1.08
N ASP A 37 -18.56 9.98 2.23
CA ASP A 37 -19.58 11.04 2.29
C ASP A 37 -19.09 12.33 1.60
N GLU A 38 -20.02 13.02 0.91
CA GLU A 38 -19.80 14.31 0.26
C GLU A 38 -19.35 15.35 1.31
N GLY A 39 -18.03 15.57 1.43
CA GLY A 39 -17.44 16.44 2.44
C GLY A 39 -16.17 15.89 3.09
N THR A 40 -15.83 14.62 2.87
CA THR A 40 -14.55 14.06 3.33
C THR A 40 -13.40 14.66 2.50
N PRO A 41 -12.39 15.33 3.11
CA PRO A 41 -11.27 15.90 2.37
C PRO A 41 -10.33 14.78 1.85
N LEU A 42 -10.70 14.18 0.72
CA LEU A 42 -9.95 13.10 0.05
C LEU A 42 -8.76 13.63 -0.78
N THR A 43 -8.40 14.91 -0.64
CA THR A 43 -7.30 15.56 -1.36
C THR A 43 -5.98 14.82 -1.20
N TRP A 44 -5.73 14.25 -0.01
CA TRP A 44 -4.52 13.50 0.30
C TRP A 44 -4.59 12.02 -0.06
N LEU A 45 -5.74 11.50 -0.50
CA LEU A 45 -5.92 10.06 -0.77
C LEU A 45 -4.98 9.58 -1.88
N HIS A 46 -4.93 10.26 -3.02
CA HIS A 46 -4.09 9.83 -4.14
C HIS A 46 -2.60 9.96 -3.84
N PRO A 47 -2.10 11.10 -3.30
CA PRO A 47 -0.68 11.22 -2.96
C PRO A 47 -0.22 10.17 -1.95
N VAL A 48 -1.02 9.89 -0.91
CA VAL A 48 -0.66 8.88 0.10
C VAL A 48 -0.67 7.48 -0.50
N ALA A 49 -1.70 7.12 -1.27
CA ALA A 49 -1.77 5.80 -1.91
C ALA A 49 -0.62 5.59 -2.91
N ALA A 50 -0.27 6.62 -3.68
CA ALA A 50 0.87 6.60 -4.59
C ALA A 50 2.18 6.44 -3.83
N ALA A 51 2.39 7.20 -2.77
CA ALA A 51 3.59 7.13 -1.93
C ALA A 51 3.74 5.74 -1.29
N MET A 52 2.66 5.18 -0.74
CA MET A 52 2.69 3.83 -0.17
C MET A 52 2.97 2.77 -1.23
N GLY A 53 2.39 2.88 -2.42
CA GLY A 53 2.70 1.98 -3.53
C GLY A 53 4.15 2.05 -3.98
N LEU A 54 4.72 3.25 -4.02
CA LEU A 54 6.12 3.48 -4.34
C LEU A 54 7.03 2.82 -3.30
N LEU A 55 6.74 3.01 -2.01
CA LEU A 55 7.49 2.40 -0.91
C LEU A 55 7.41 0.87 -0.92
N VAL A 56 6.21 0.30 -1.04
CA VAL A 56 6.01 -1.16 -1.07
C VAL A 56 6.69 -1.77 -2.29
N GLY A 57 6.52 -1.18 -3.47
CA GLY A 57 7.14 -1.69 -4.69
C GLY A 57 8.66 -1.68 -4.65
N TRP A 58 9.23 -0.61 -4.10
CA TRP A 58 10.68 -0.44 -4.01
C TRP A 58 11.34 -1.34 -2.96
N PHE A 59 10.78 -1.38 -1.75
CA PHE A 59 11.41 -2.09 -0.63
C PHE A 59 11.04 -3.56 -0.54
N PHE A 60 9.84 -3.96 -0.98
CA PHE A 60 9.33 -5.32 -0.84
C PHE A 60 9.28 -6.07 -2.17
N THR A 61 8.53 -5.55 -3.15
CA THR A 61 8.17 -6.29 -4.37
C THR A 61 9.37 -6.49 -5.30
N GLY A 62 10.08 -5.41 -5.64
CA GLY A 62 11.24 -5.43 -6.54
C GLY A 62 12.35 -6.39 -6.10
N PRO A 63 12.90 -6.22 -4.87
CA PRO A 63 13.98 -7.07 -4.38
C PRO A 63 13.61 -8.55 -4.25
N LYS A 64 12.33 -8.87 -3.96
CA LYS A 64 11.85 -10.26 -3.88
C LYS A 64 11.79 -10.92 -5.26
N LEU A 65 11.24 -10.21 -6.25
CA LEU A 65 11.11 -10.73 -7.62
C LEU A 65 12.47 -10.82 -8.33
N GLN A 66 13.36 -9.84 -8.13
CA GLN A 66 14.73 -9.88 -8.66
C GLN A 66 15.53 -11.10 -8.15
N LYS A 67 15.31 -11.48 -6.88
CA LYS A 67 15.96 -12.64 -6.25
C LYS A 67 15.23 -13.97 -6.52
N ARG A 68 14.14 -13.96 -7.32
CA ARG A 68 13.25 -15.12 -7.58
C ARG A 68 12.77 -15.82 -6.30
N LYS A 69 12.56 -15.05 -5.22
CA LYS A 69 12.14 -15.58 -3.92
C LYS A 69 10.61 -15.72 -3.86
N GLY A 70 10.06 -16.65 -4.62
CA GLY A 70 8.65 -17.03 -4.59
C GLY A 70 7.91 -16.86 -5.93
N LYS A 71 6.60 -17.13 -5.90
CA LYS A 71 5.73 -17.04 -7.08
C LYS A 71 5.40 -15.56 -7.37
N PRO A 72 5.56 -15.09 -8.63
CA PRO A 72 5.32 -13.68 -8.98
C PRO A 72 3.93 -13.18 -8.64
N VAL A 73 2.91 -13.99 -8.91
CA VAL A 73 1.50 -13.69 -8.64
C VAL A 73 1.26 -13.53 -7.14
N ALA A 74 1.76 -14.45 -6.32
CA ALA A 74 1.60 -14.38 -4.87
C ALA A 74 2.27 -13.11 -4.29
N ILE A 75 3.49 -12.80 -4.75
CA ILE A 75 4.20 -11.59 -4.31
C ILE A 75 3.43 -10.34 -4.71
N GLY A 76 2.96 -10.26 -5.96
CA GLY A 76 2.16 -9.14 -6.45
C GLY A 76 0.87 -8.93 -5.66
N LEU A 77 0.14 -10.02 -5.39
CA LEU A 77 -1.07 -10.01 -4.59
C LEU A 77 -0.81 -9.54 -3.15
N THR A 78 0.22 -10.08 -2.50
CA THR A 78 0.63 -9.61 -1.17
C THR A 78 1.02 -8.13 -1.21
N SER A 79 1.66 -7.67 -2.28
CA SER A 79 2.10 -6.28 -2.42
C SER A 79 0.91 -5.32 -2.47
N SER A 80 -0.12 -5.63 -3.28
CA SER A 80 -1.30 -4.78 -3.39
C SER A 80 -2.12 -4.76 -2.10
N ILE A 81 -2.25 -5.90 -1.42
CA ILE A 81 -2.93 -5.99 -0.12
C ILE A 81 -2.16 -5.17 0.94
N VAL A 82 -0.84 -5.35 1.03
CA VAL A 82 0.00 -4.60 1.98
C VAL A 82 -0.06 -3.10 1.70
N GLN A 83 -0.04 -2.69 0.44
CA GLN A 83 -0.19 -1.30 0.06
C GLN A 83 -1.54 -0.72 0.49
N ALA A 84 -2.65 -1.42 0.21
CA ALA A 84 -3.98 -0.98 0.61
C ALA A 84 -4.07 -0.84 2.14
N PHE A 85 -3.58 -1.85 2.87
CA PHE A 85 -3.51 -1.84 4.32
C PHE A 85 -2.70 -0.65 4.86
N LEU A 86 -1.51 -0.40 4.33
CA LEU A 86 -0.65 0.70 4.76
C LEU A 86 -1.25 2.07 4.42
N THR A 87 -1.92 2.19 3.28
CA THR A 87 -2.63 3.43 2.91
C THR A 87 -3.72 3.72 3.94
N MET A 88 -4.53 2.72 4.27
CA MET A 88 -5.58 2.85 5.28
C MET A 88 -5.02 3.14 6.68
N PHE A 89 -3.88 2.53 7.03
CA PHE A 89 -3.19 2.79 8.29
C PHE A 89 -2.77 4.26 8.43
N ILE A 90 -2.25 4.88 7.38
CA ILE A 90 -1.88 6.30 7.39
C ILE A 90 -3.13 7.19 7.61
N PHE A 91 -4.23 6.91 6.90
CA PHE A 91 -5.49 7.66 7.07
C PHE A 91 -6.11 7.49 8.45
N ALA A 92 -6.15 6.27 8.97
CA ALA A 92 -6.64 6.01 10.32
C ALA A 92 -5.78 6.69 11.39
N SER A 93 -4.45 6.71 11.19
CA SER A 93 -3.52 7.38 12.09
C SER A 93 -3.72 8.89 12.10
N ASP A 94 -3.93 9.52 10.94
CA ASP A 94 -4.19 10.97 10.82
C ASP A 94 -5.51 11.36 11.49
N LEU A 95 -6.57 10.58 11.27
CA LEU A 95 -7.86 10.77 11.92
C LEU A 95 -7.75 10.68 13.44
N MET A 96 -7.01 9.68 13.93
CA MET A 96 -6.78 9.50 15.36
C MET A 96 -5.90 10.58 15.97
N LEU A 97 -4.85 11.01 15.28
CA LEU A 97 -4.00 12.10 15.75
C LEU A 97 -4.82 13.38 15.93
N THR A 98 -5.71 13.67 14.98
CA THR A 98 -6.65 14.81 15.06
C THR A 98 -7.62 14.69 16.24
N ARG A 99 -8.14 13.48 16.52
CA ARG A 99 -9.01 13.21 17.68
C ARG A 99 -8.25 13.31 19.01
N ALA A 100 -7.03 12.77 19.08
CA ALA A 100 -6.16 12.82 20.24
C ALA A 100 -5.76 14.26 20.61
N LEU A 101 -5.46 15.10 19.62
CA LEU A 101 -5.16 16.53 19.83
C LEU A 101 -6.36 17.32 20.36
N ARG A 102 -7.59 16.83 20.19
CA ARG A 102 -8.81 17.37 20.84
C ARG A 102 -9.04 16.83 22.26
N ASN A 103 -8.01 16.24 22.88
CA ASN A 103 -8.01 15.79 24.28
C ASN A 103 -8.96 14.60 24.57
N SER A 104 -9.28 13.76 23.56
CA SER A 104 -10.23 12.65 23.72
C SER A 104 -9.63 11.34 24.23
N TYR A 105 -8.30 11.17 24.21
CA TYR A 105 -7.64 9.92 24.61
C TYR A 105 -6.74 10.15 25.82
N ARG A 106 -6.97 9.38 26.89
CA ARG A 106 -6.27 9.55 28.17
C ARG A 106 -5.02 8.67 28.26
N THR A 107 -4.92 7.63 27.42
CA THR A 107 -3.79 6.69 27.42
C THR A 107 -3.31 6.30 26.02
N VAL A 108 -2.04 5.90 25.90
CA VAL A 108 -1.45 5.41 24.64
C VAL A 108 -2.19 4.18 24.11
N MET A 109 -2.65 3.30 25.01
CA MET A 109 -3.36 2.08 24.62
C MET A 109 -4.71 2.39 23.96
N GLU A 110 -5.47 3.37 24.49
CA GLU A 110 -6.73 3.82 23.88
C GLU A 110 -6.49 4.43 22.49
N ALA A 111 -5.40 5.18 22.30
CA ALA A 111 -5.05 5.75 21.01
C ALA A 111 -4.72 4.64 19.97
N VAL A 112 -3.97 3.61 20.36
CA VAL A 112 -3.66 2.47 19.48
C VAL A 112 -4.93 1.70 19.12
N ALA A 113 -5.79 1.41 20.10
CA ALA A 113 -7.07 0.75 19.85
C ALA A 113 -7.95 1.57 18.90
N GLY A 114 -7.99 2.89 19.08
CA GLY A 114 -8.72 3.81 18.20
C GLY A 114 -8.24 3.75 16.75
N VAL A 115 -6.92 3.61 16.50
CA VAL A 115 -6.41 3.44 15.12
C VAL A 115 -6.97 2.18 14.48
N PHE A 116 -6.95 1.04 15.19
CA PHE A 116 -7.49 -0.21 14.65
C PHE A 116 -9.01 -0.17 14.46
N GLU A 117 -9.74 0.49 15.36
CA GLU A 117 -11.18 0.70 15.22
C GLU A 117 -11.51 1.55 13.97
N ALA A 118 -10.81 2.68 13.79
CA ALA A 118 -10.94 3.49 12.58
C ALA A 118 -10.55 2.71 11.32
N MET A 119 -9.49 1.91 11.40
CA MET A 119 -9.10 1.01 10.30
C MET A 119 -10.22 0.02 9.96
N MET A 120 -10.88 -0.59 10.94
CA MET A 120 -11.99 -1.50 10.66
C MET A 120 -13.18 -0.78 10.01
N ASP A 121 -13.56 0.39 10.52
CA ASP A 121 -14.63 1.19 9.95
C ASP A 121 -14.34 1.60 8.51
N TYR A 122 -13.13 2.10 8.24
CA TYR A 122 -12.68 2.42 6.89
C TYR A 122 -12.61 1.17 6.02
N GLY A 123 -12.05 0.09 6.54
CA GLY A 123 -11.87 -1.16 5.81
C GLY A 123 -13.18 -1.73 5.30
N ILE A 124 -14.23 -1.73 6.13
CA ILE A 124 -15.55 -2.21 5.74
C ILE A 124 -16.19 -1.31 4.67
N ARG A 125 -16.03 0.01 4.78
CA ARG A 125 -16.54 0.96 3.77
C ARG A 125 -15.86 0.79 2.42
N VAL A 126 -14.54 0.57 2.44
CA VAL A 126 -13.67 0.45 1.25
C VAL A 126 -13.65 -0.95 0.66
N ALA A 127 -14.07 -1.99 1.40
CA ALA A 127 -14.13 -3.39 0.95
C ALA A 127 -15.28 -3.65 -0.03
N GLN A 128 -15.36 -2.83 -1.08
CA GLN A 128 -16.35 -2.91 -2.13
C GLN A 128 -15.86 -3.86 -3.23
N PRO A 129 -16.77 -4.56 -3.93
CA PRO A 129 -16.39 -5.59 -4.89
C PRO A 129 -15.44 -5.08 -5.99
N ASP A 130 -15.66 -3.88 -6.50
CA ASP A 130 -14.84 -3.22 -7.51
C ASP A 130 -13.44 -2.88 -7.00
N VAL A 131 -13.32 -2.33 -5.78
CA VAL A 131 -12.05 -2.03 -5.10
C VAL A 131 -11.25 -3.31 -4.85
N ILE A 132 -11.91 -4.37 -4.37
CA ILE A 132 -11.29 -5.67 -4.13
C ILE A 132 -10.78 -6.25 -5.45
N VAL A 133 -11.63 -6.30 -6.48
CA VAL A 133 -11.26 -6.85 -7.79
C VAL A 133 -10.10 -6.06 -8.41
N ALA A 134 -10.14 -4.73 -8.35
CA ALA A 134 -9.04 -3.87 -8.83
C ALA A 134 -7.74 -4.13 -8.08
N THR A 135 -7.79 -4.25 -6.75
CA THR A 135 -6.62 -4.51 -5.91
C THR A 135 -6.00 -5.88 -6.20
N LEU A 136 -6.84 -6.92 -6.35
CA LEU A 136 -6.36 -8.28 -6.60
C LEU A 136 -5.82 -8.41 -8.03
N LEU A 137 -6.58 -8.02 -9.05
CA LEU A 137 -6.14 -8.08 -10.45
C LEU A 137 -4.93 -7.20 -10.70
N GLY A 138 -4.94 -5.98 -10.17
CA GLY A 138 -3.80 -5.06 -10.22
C GLY A 138 -2.56 -5.66 -9.57
N GLY A 139 -2.70 -6.28 -8.39
CA GLY A 139 -1.61 -7.00 -7.73
C GLY A 139 -1.02 -8.12 -8.58
N VAL A 140 -1.87 -8.93 -9.23
CA VAL A 140 -1.42 -9.97 -10.16
C VAL A 140 -0.63 -9.38 -11.33
N LEU A 141 -1.14 -8.32 -11.95
CA LEU A 141 -0.49 -7.64 -13.08
C LEU A 141 0.86 -7.04 -12.67
N VAL A 142 0.92 -6.34 -11.53
CA VAL A 142 2.17 -5.82 -10.95
C VAL A 142 3.20 -6.94 -10.81
N GLY A 143 2.80 -8.04 -10.18
CA GLY A 143 3.69 -9.19 -9.94
C GLY A 143 4.22 -9.81 -11.23
N PHE A 144 3.34 -9.96 -12.23
CA PHE A 144 3.69 -10.52 -13.53
C PHE A 144 4.65 -9.62 -14.31
N ILE A 145 4.29 -8.34 -14.49
CA ILE A 145 5.08 -7.36 -15.26
C ILE A 145 6.44 -7.14 -14.60
N THR A 146 6.46 -6.92 -13.28
CA THR A 146 7.72 -6.71 -12.54
C THR A 146 8.65 -7.91 -12.70
N ASN A 147 8.11 -9.13 -12.64
CA ASN A 147 8.91 -10.33 -12.82
C ASN A 147 9.40 -10.50 -14.26
N TRP A 148 8.60 -10.14 -15.26
CA TRP A 148 9.05 -10.14 -16.66
C TRP A 148 10.22 -9.18 -16.86
N VAL A 149 10.11 -7.96 -16.32
CA VAL A 149 11.19 -6.97 -16.34
C VAL A 149 12.43 -7.48 -15.59
N ALA A 150 12.25 -8.03 -14.38
CA ALA A 150 13.35 -8.58 -13.57
C ALA A 150 14.12 -9.70 -14.28
N ARG A 151 13.48 -10.45 -15.17
CA ARG A 151 14.14 -11.47 -16.00
C ARG A 151 14.92 -10.86 -17.17
N ARG A 152 14.46 -9.72 -17.70
CA ARG A 152 15.05 -9.06 -18.88
C ARG A 152 16.20 -8.13 -18.52
N THR A 153 16.14 -7.44 -17.39
CA THR A 153 17.20 -6.52 -16.93
C THR A 153 18.23 -7.23 -16.06
N ARG A 154 18.62 -8.43 -16.47
CA ARG A 154 19.49 -9.32 -15.71
C ARG A 154 20.76 -9.61 -16.48
#